data_AF-A0A1V4RIV8-F1
#
_entry.id   AF-A0A1V4RIV8-F1
#
_cell.length_a   1.000
_cell.length_b   1.000
_cell.length_c   1.000
_cell.angle_alpha   90.00
_cell.angle_beta   90.00
_cell.angle_gamma   90.00
#
_symmetry.space_group_name_H-M   'P 1'
#
loop_
_entity.id
_entity.type
_entity.pdbx_description
1 polymer ?
#
loop_
_entity_poly.entity_id
_entity_poly.type
_entity_poly.pdbx_seq_one_letter_code
_entity_poly.pdbx_strand_id
1 'polypeptide(L)'
;KALVVAHFRSDIVPESMGFFPLSDSDLPGGFFIAKKFACRSLKGSGSRSGIRIIYHLENASLKICLIEIYHKNQKEKEDFQRIVRWLKDESH
;
A
#
# COMPACT_ATOMS: atom_id res chain seq x y z
N LYS A 1 1.54 12.19 9.88
CA LYS A 1 2.56 12.75 8.93
C LYS A 1 2.68 11.79 7.76
N ALA A 2 1.91 12.00 6.69
CA ALA A 2 1.97 11.19 5.49
C ALA A 2 3.23 11.52 4.66
N LEU A 3 4.00 10.49 4.29
CA LEU A 3 5.08 10.60 3.31
C LEU A 3 4.46 10.53 1.91
N VAL A 4 4.56 11.58 1.11
CA VAL A 4 4.18 11.57 -0.32
C VAL A 4 5.30 10.88 -1.09
N VAL A 5 5.04 9.68 -1.62
CA VAL A 5 6.10 8.85 -2.22
C VAL A 5 6.12 8.91 -3.75
N ALA A 6 5.01 9.26 -4.41
CA ALA A 6 4.96 9.46 -5.86
C ALA A 6 3.73 10.26 -6.30
N HIS A 7 3.82 10.89 -7.47
CA HIS A 7 2.69 11.41 -8.25
C HIS A 7 2.43 10.45 -9.41
N PHE A 8 1.19 9.97 -9.57
CA PHE A 8 0.82 9.18 -10.74
C PHE A 8 0.34 10.10 -11.88
N ARG A 9 0.59 9.67 -13.12
CA ARG A 9 -0.15 10.18 -14.28
C ARG A 9 -1.50 9.47 -14.35
N SER A 10 -2.54 10.20 -14.76
CA SER A 10 -3.95 9.75 -14.73
C SER A 10 -4.26 8.52 -15.60
N ASP A 11 -3.31 8.08 -16.43
CA ASP A 11 -3.39 6.92 -17.31
C ASP A 11 -2.93 5.61 -16.66
N ILE A 12 -2.42 5.64 -15.42
CA ILE A 12 -1.90 4.44 -14.74
C ILE A 12 -3.02 3.76 -13.96
N VAL A 13 -3.40 2.56 -14.40
CA VAL A 13 -4.38 1.69 -13.71
C VAL A 13 -3.67 0.86 -12.63
N PRO A 14 -4.00 1.00 -11.34
CA PRO A 14 -3.29 0.34 -10.24
C PRO A 14 -3.20 -1.19 -10.40
N GLU A 15 -4.25 -1.82 -10.92
CA GLU A 15 -4.33 -3.27 -11.12
C GLU A 15 -3.22 -3.81 -12.05
N SER A 16 -2.78 -3.00 -13.03
CA SER A 16 -1.72 -3.38 -13.97
C SER A 16 -0.31 -3.47 -13.36
N MET A 17 -0.10 -2.85 -12.19
CA MET A 17 1.22 -2.72 -11.55
C MET A 17 1.44 -3.71 -10.39
N GLY A 18 0.56 -4.70 -10.23
CA GLY A 18 0.62 -5.63 -9.10
C GLY A 18 0.22 -4.97 -7.77
N PHE A 19 -0.60 -3.93 -7.85
CA PHE A 19 -1.33 -3.36 -6.73
C PHE A 19 -2.70 -4.01 -6.65
N PHE A 20 -3.00 -4.57 -5.49
CA PHE A 20 -4.26 -5.26 -5.26
C PHE A 20 -5.13 -4.41 -4.34
N PRO A 21 -6.39 -4.12 -4.70
CA PRO A 21 -7.28 -3.42 -3.81
C PRO A 21 -7.50 -4.25 -2.55
N LEU A 22 -7.50 -3.58 -1.40
CA LEU A 22 -7.91 -4.17 -0.13
C LEU A 22 -9.43 -4.09 -0.05
N SER A 23 -10.09 -5.24 -0.10
CA SER A 23 -11.54 -5.35 0.03
C SER A 23 -11.90 -5.90 1.41
N ASP A 24 -12.41 -5.02 2.27
CA ASP A 24 -13.00 -5.33 3.57
C ASP A 24 -14.27 -4.45 3.73
N SER A 25 -15.31 -4.95 4.39
CA SER A 25 -16.58 -4.23 4.53
C SER A 25 -16.44 -2.91 5.28
N ASP A 26 -15.46 -2.82 6.18
CA ASP A 26 -15.23 -1.65 7.01
C ASP A 26 -14.24 -0.65 6.38
N LEU A 27 -13.71 -0.97 5.20
CA LEU A 27 -12.69 -0.16 4.53
C LEU A 27 -13.29 0.58 3.32
N PRO A 28 -13.24 1.92 3.30
CA PRO A 28 -13.62 2.67 2.11
C PRO A 28 -12.65 2.33 0.95
N GLY A 29 -13.06 2.64 -0.28
CA GLY A 29 -12.21 2.43 -1.45
C GLY A 29 -10.89 3.21 -1.40
N GLY A 30 -9.93 2.83 -2.25
CA GLY A 30 -8.66 3.55 -2.41
C GLY A 30 -7.49 3.01 -1.59
N PHE A 31 -7.63 1.84 -0.96
CA PHE A 31 -6.55 1.14 -0.25
C PHE A 31 -6.01 -0.01 -1.07
N PHE A 32 -4.70 -0.13 -1.11
CA PHE A 32 -4.01 -1.09 -1.96
C PHE A 32 -2.84 -1.75 -1.25
N ILE A 33 -2.51 -2.95 -1.71
CA ILE A 33 -1.30 -3.67 -1.32
C ILE A 33 -0.42 -3.97 -2.53
N ALA A 34 0.85 -3.59 -2.45
CA ALA A 34 1.89 -3.99 -3.39
C ALA A 34 2.61 -5.24 -2.85
N LYS A 35 2.61 -6.34 -3.63
CA LYS A 35 3.23 -7.62 -3.24
C LYS A 35 4.49 -7.98 -4.03
N LYS A 36 4.70 -7.36 -5.19
CA LYS A 36 5.81 -7.64 -6.11
C LYS A 36 6.81 -6.49 -6.14
N PHE A 37 7.36 -6.15 -4.98
CA PHE A 37 8.31 -5.05 -4.84
C PHE A 37 9.75 -5.55 -4.98
N ALA A 38 10.55 -4.94 -5.85
CA ALA A 38 11.97 -5.24 -5.97
C ALA A 38 12.80 -4.33 -5.06
N CYS A 39 13.68 -4.91 -4.24
CA CYS A 39 14.54 -4.15 -3.34
C CYS A 39 16.02 -4.44 -3.64
N ARG A 40 16.79 -3.41 -4.01
CA ARG A 40 18.24 -3.54 -4.28
C ARG A 40 19.03 -3.98 -3.05
N SER A 41 18.58 -3.59 -1.86
CA SER A 41 19.20 -3.98 -0.59
C SER A 41 18.99 -5.46 -0.25
N LEU A 42 17.92 -6.09 -0.77
CA LEU A 42 17.65 -7.52 -0.65
C LEU A 42 18.20 -8.27 -1.87
N LYS A 43 19.53 -8.43 -1.91
CA LYS A 43 20.25 -9.08 -3.03
C LYS A 43 19.66 -10.45 -3.37
N GLY A 44 19.54 -10.73 -4.66
CA GLY A 44 19.13 -12.04 -5.19
C GLY A 44 17.63 -12.33 -5.21
N SER A 45 16.79 -11.44 -4.65
CA SER A 45 15.35 -11.70 -4.53
C SER A 45 14.48 -11.00 -5.57
N GLY A 46 14.94 -9.90 -6.18
CA GLY A 46 14.17 -9.16 -7.18
C GLY A 46 12.76 -8.83 -6.69
N SER A 47 11.74 -9.02 -7.54
CA SER A 47 10.31 -8.87 -7.17
C SER A 47 9.80 -9.91 -6.16
N ARG A 48 10.62 -10.91 -5.80
CA ARG A 48 10.34 -11.93 -4.77
C ARG A 48 10.93 -11.56 -3.41
N SER A 49 11.17 -10.27 -3.16
CA SER A 49 11.71 -9.75 -1.90
C SER A 49 10.91 -10.13 -0.65
N GLY A 50 9.64 -10.50 -0.82
CA GLY A 50 8.73 -10.78 0.30
C GLY A 50 8.24 -9.53 1.02
N ILE A 51 8.66 -8.33 0.58
CA ILE A 51 8.16 -7.05 1.08
C ILE A 51 6.71 -6.88 0.61
N ARG A 52 5.85 -6.49 1.55
CA ARG A 52 4.49 -6.04 1.31
C ARG A 52 4.37 -4.58 1.74
N ILE A 53 3.73 -3.77 0.91
CA ILE A 53 3.51 -2.34 1.15
C ILE A 53 2.02 -2.08 1.10
N ILE A 54 1.47 -1.50 2.17
CA ILE A 54 0.09 -1.03 2.24
C ILE A 54 0.10 0.48 2.10
N TYR A 55 -0.74 0.99 1.20
CA TYR A 55 -0.86 2.42 0.97
C TYR A 55 -2.30 2.81 0.61
N HIS A 56 -2.59 4.10 0.78
CA HIS A 56 -3.83 4.73 0.35
C HIS A 56 -3.55 5.67 -0.84
N LEU A 57 -4.42 5.64 -1.85
CA LEU A 57 -4.41 6.58 -2.96
C LEU A 57 -5.49 7.63 -2.76
N GLU A 58 -5.07 8.86 -2.50
CA GLU A 58 -5.95 10.01 -2.44
C GLU A 58 -6.17 10.55 -3.86
N ASN A 59 -7.29 10.19 -4.48
CA ASN A 59 -7.56 10.50 -5.88
C ASN A 59 -7.64 12.01 -6.17
N ALA A 60 -8.14 12.81 -5.22
CA ALA A 60 -8.30 14.25 -5.40
C ALA A 60 -6.95 14.98 -5.57
N SER A 61 -5.90 14.49 -4.92
CA SER A 61 -4.56 15.08 -4.92
C SER A 61 -3.53 14.23 -5.67
N LEU A 62 -3.94 13.08 -6.23
CA LEU A 62 -3.07 12.05 -6.83
C LEU A 62 -1.90 11.65 -5.92
N LYS A 63 -2.16 11.60 -4.61
CA LYS A 63 -1.17 11.37 -3.56
C LYS A 63 -1.21 9.93 -3.06
N ILE A 64 -0.04 9.32 -2.92
CA ILE A 64 0.13 8.04 -2.22
C ILE A 64 0.51 8.29 -0.77
N CYS A 65 -0.31 7.80 0.15
CA CYS A 65 0.00 7.77 1.57
C CYS A 65 0.49 6.37 1.95
N LEU A 66 1.76 6.25 2.32
CA LEU A 66 2.30 5.00 2.85
C LEU A 66 1.74 4.75 4.27
N ILE A 67 1.14 3.58 4.47
CA ILE A 67 0.54 3.19 5.76
C ILE A 67 1.44 2.21 6.50
N GLU A 68 1.88 1.15 5.82
CA GLU A 68 2.67 0.08 6.44
C GLU A 68 3.60 -0.58 5.43
N ILE A 69 4.80 -0.94 5.88
CA ILE A 69 5.73 -1.84 5.17
C ILE A 69 6.07 -2.99 6.10
N TYR A 70 5.97 -4.21 5.62
CA TYR A 70 6.33 -5.41 6.39
C TYR A 70 6.84 -6.53 5.49
N HIS A 71 7.53 -7.50 6.09
CA HIS A 71 7.93 -8.72 5.38
C HIS A 71 6.87 -9.82 5.55
N LYS A 72 6.55 -10.55 4.48
CA LYS A 72 5.51 -11.60 4.46
C LYS A 72 5.66 -12.69 5.53
N ASN A 73 6.88 -12.91 6.06
CA ASN A 73 7.11 -13.92 7.11
C ASN A 73 6.83 -13.37 8.52
N GLN A 74 6.67 -12.05 8.68
CA GLN A 74 6.31 -11.44 9.96
C GLN A 74 4.80 -11.49 10.21
N LYS A 75 3.99 -11.64 9.15
CA LYS A 75 2.54 -11.57 9.22
C LYS A 75 1.90 -12.33 8.07
N GLU A 76 0.96 -13.21 8.39
CA GLU A 76 0.26 -14.03 7.40
C GLU A 76 -0.73 -13.21 6.56
N LYS A 77 -1.51 -12.35 7.23
CA LYS A 77 -2.59 -11.54 6.64
C LYS A 77 -2.52 -10.06 7.07
N GLU A 78 -3.06 -9.19 6.23
CA GLU A 78 -3.20 -7.75 6.49
C GLU A 78 -4.07 -7.49 7.75
N ASP A 79 -3.74 -6.45 8.52
CA ASP A 79 -4.53 -6.05 9.71
C ASP A 79 -5.40 -4.85 9.36
N PHE A 80 -6.63 -5.15 8.97
CA PHE A 80 -7.62 -4.16 8.58
C PHE A 80 -7.97 -3.21 9.73
N GLN A 81 -7.92 -3.68 10.99
CA GLN A 81 -8.20 -2.81 12.14
C GLN A 81 -7.15 -1.70 12.27
N ARG A 82 -5.88 -2.00 12.00
CA ARG A 82 -4.82 -0.99 11.99
C ARG A 82 -5.06 0.07 10.91
N ILE A 83 -5.50 -0.35 9.72
CA ILE A 83 -5.79 0.57 8.60
C ILE A 83 -7.00 1.45 8.93
N VAL A 84 -8.07 0.88 9.51
CA VAL A 84 -9.24 1.61 9.97
C VAL A 84 -8.90 2.62 11.07
N ARG A 85 -7.97 2.29 11.98
CA ARG A 85 -7.46 3.25 12.98
C ARG A 85 -6.69 4.39 12.33
N TRP A 86 -5.80 4.09 11.39
CA TRP A 86 -5.06 5.12 10.64
C TRP A 86 -6.00 6.11 9.93
N LEU A 87 -7.09 5.61 9.34
CA LEU A 87 -8.14 6.44 8.73
C LEU A 87 -8.77 7.43 9.72
N LYS A 88 -9.10 6.97 10.93
CA LYS A 88 -9.69 7.80 11.98
C LYS A 88 -8.72 8.87 12.48
N ASP A 89 -7.43 8.52 12.57
CA ASP A 89 -6.39 9.41 13.08
C ASP A 89 -5.98 10.51 12.07
N GLU A 90 -6.00 10.24 10.76
CA GLU A 90 -5.72 11.25 9.72
C GLU A 90 -6.94 12.12 9.38
N SER A 91 -8.10 11.89 10.01
CA SER A 91 -9.30 12.74 9.89
C SER A 91 -9.28 13.97 10.82
N HIS A 92 -8.10 14.41 11.26
CA HIS A 92 -7.89 15.61 12.10
C HIS A 92 -7.14 16.72 11.34
#